data_AF-A0A8S2TYA8-F1
#
_entry.id   AF-A0A8S2TYA8-F1
#
_cell.length_a   1.000
_cell.length_b   1.000
_cell.length_c   1.000
_cell.angle_alpha   90.00
_cell.angle_beta   90.00
_cell.angle_gamma   90.00
#
_symmetry.space_group_name_H-M   'P 1'
#
loop_
_entity.id
_entity.type
_entity.pdbx_description
1 polymer ?
#
loop_
_entity_poly.entity_id
_entity_poly.type
_entity_poly.pdbx_seq_one_letter_code
_entity_poly.pdbx_strand_id
1 'polypeptide(L)'
;MIDNEIRFVVDITGSPSPKITWTKDDVPIKSDAQHIIETNGTTQTLIIKNAKVTDEGKYRVSAENPLGHVESTAQLTILEHPVVDQPFGDITQPIGSDVTLTCKVIGG
;
A
#
# COMPACT_ATOMS: atom_id res chain seq x y z
N MET A 1 6.39 -12.60 -10.17
CA MET A 1 5.04 -12.43 -9.59
C MET A 1 5.27 -12.18 -8.11
N ILE A 2 5.50 -10.92 -7.75
CA ILE A 2 5.58 -10.54 -6.33
C ILE A 2 4.13 -10.33 -5.92
N ASP A 3 3.68 -11.07 -4.90
CA ASP A 3 2.36 -10.89 -4.31
C ASP A 3 2.36 -9.50 -3.63
N ASN A 4 1.82 -8.49 -4.31
CA ASN A 4 1.79 -7.11 -3.80
C ASN A 4 0.49 -6.88 -3.02
N GLU A 5 0.32 -7.64 -1.95
CA GLU A 5 -0.82 -7.52 -1.03
C GLU A 5 -0.39 -6.75 0.23
N ILE A 6 -1.19 -5.75 0.61
CA ILE A 6 -1.03 -5.02 1.88
C ILE A 6 -2.17 -5.40 2.81
N ARG A 7 -1.85 -5.68 4.09
CA ARG A 7 -2.84 -6.04 5.11
C ARG A 7 -2.75 -5.11 6.31
N PHE A 8 -3.85 -4.44 6.62
CA PHE A 8 -4.03 -3.72 7.88
C PHE A 8 -4.84 -4.60 8.82
N VAL A 9 -4.26 -4.95 9.96
CA VAL A 9 -4.89 -5.83 10.96
C VAL A 9 -5.03 -5.07 12.27
N VAL A 10 -6.21 -5.14 12.89
CA VAL A 10 -6.49 -4.51 14.17
C VAL A 10 -7.43 -5.38 15.00
N ASP A 11 -7.17 -5.45 16.30
CA ASP A 11 -8.08 -6.08 17.26
C ASP A 11 -8.98 -5.03 17.90
N ILE A 12 -10.29 -5.17 17.68
CA ILE A 12 -11.30 -4.24 18.16
C ILE A 12 -12.27 -4.99 19.06
N THR A 13 -12.34 -4.54 20.31
CA THR A 13 -13.24 -5.07 21.33
C THR A 13 -14.23 -3.99 21.78
N GLY A 14 -15.42 -4.40 22.18
CA GLY A 14 -16.44 -3.47 22.66
C GLY A 14 -17.76 -4.18 22.96
N SER A 15 -18.51 -3.66 23.92
CA SER A 15 -19.84 -4.17 24.29
C SER A 15 -20.78 -2.98 24.50
N PRO A 16 -21.87 -2.83 23.72
CA PRO A 16 -22.27 -3.64 22.57
C PRO A 16 -21.21 -3.70 21.46
N SER A 17 -21.25 -4.74 20.63
CA SER A 17 -20.30 -4.91 19.52
C SER A 17 -20.27 -3.66 18.64
N PRO A 18 -19.10 -3.03 18.45
CA PRO A 18 -19.01 -1.79 17.71
C PRO A 18 -19.16 -2.02 16.21
N LYS A 19 -19.69 -1.01 15.52
CA LYS A 19 -19.70 -0.93 14.07
C LYS A 19 -18.31 -0.45 13.61
N ILE A 20 -17.69 -1.22 12.72
CA ILE A 20 -16.37 -0.93 12.18
C ILE A 20 -16.49 -0.24 10.82
N THR A 21 -15.72 0.81 10.61
CA THR A 21 -15.64 1.53 9.32
C THR A 21 -14.18 1.75 8.95
N TRP A 22 -13.82 1.45 7.71
CA TRP A 22 -12.50 1.74 7.14
C TRP A 22 -12.59 2.92 6.18
N THR A 23 -11.59 3.80 6.20
CA THR A 23 -11.48 4.94 5.29
C THR A 23 -10.04 5.07 4.78
N LYS A 24 -9.90 5.59 3.55
CA LYS A 24 -8.64 6.05 2.96
C LYS A 24 -8.80 7.54 2.64
N ASP A 25 -7.94 8.39 3.18
CA ASP A 25 -7.98 9.84 2.97
C ASP A 25 -9.40 10.41 3.23
N ASP A 26 -9.99 9.94 4.33
CA ASP A 26 -11.36 10.26 4.78
C ASP A 26 -12.50 9.80 3.85
N VAL A 27 -12.19 9.02 2.80
CA VAL A 27 -13.17 8.36 1.92
C VAL A 27 -13.45 6.94 2.41
N PRO A 28 -14.71 6.52 2.58
CA PRO A 28 -15.05 5.18 3.06
C PRO A 28 -14.65 4.09 2.05
N ILE A 29 -13.97 3.07 2.57
CA ILE A 29 -13.58 1.87 1.82
C ILE A 29 -14.71 0.86 1.94
N LYS A 30 -15.11 0.29 0.81
CA LYS A 30 -16.06 -0.83 0.73
C LYS A 30 -15.34 -2.03 0.13
N SER A 31 -15.81 -3.22 0.46
CA SER A 31 -15.29 -4.42 -0.17
C SER A 31 -15.58 -4.41 -1.68
N ASP A 32 -14.54 -4.61 -2.49
CA ASP A 32 -14.58 -4.69 -3.94
C ASP A 32 -13.53 -5.70 -4.46
N ALA A 33 -13.17 -5.65 -5.75
CA ALA A 33 -12.18 -6.57 -6.33
C ALA A 33 -10.75 -6.37 -5.79
N GLN A 34 -10.40 -5.13 -5.42
CA GLN A 34 -9.11 -4.72 -4.88
C GLN A 34 -9.11 -4.73 -3.34
N HIS A 35 -10.17 -4.23 -2.71
CA HIS A 35 -10.27 -4.13 -1.25
C HIS A 35 -11.10 -5.27 -0.66
N ILE A 36 -10.52 -6.09 0.23
CA ILE A 36 -11.24 -7.13 0.97
C ILE A 36 -11.26 -6.76 2.45
N ILE A 37 -12.44 -6.72 3.04
CA ILE A 37 -12.63 -6.51 4.49
C ILE A 37 -13.05 -7.84 5.10
N GLU A 38 -12.24 -8.35 6.02
CA GLU A 38 -12.49 -9.59 6.76
C GLU A 38 -12.70 -9.28 8.25
N THR A 39 -13.64 -10.00 8.86
CA THR A 39 -13.92 -9.92 10.29
C THR A 39 -13.85 -11.33 10.87
N ASN A 40 -12.93 -11.55 11.81
CA ASN A 40 -12.80 -12.81 12.55
C ASN A 40 -12.85 -12.53 14.05
N GLY A 41 -14.03 -12.72 14.66
CA GLY A 41 -14.26 -12.37 16.05
C GLY A 41 -14.04 -10.87 16.28
N THR A 42 -13.02 -10.55 17.07
CA THR A 42 -12.62 -9.16 17.38
C THR A 42 -11.59 -8.61 16.39
N THR A 43 -10.96 -9.47 15.60
CA THR A 43 -9.93 -9.07 14.64
C THR A 43 -10.59 -8.59 13.35
N GLN A 44 -10.22 -7.38 12.92
CA GLN A 44 -10.63 -6.77 11.66
C GLN A 44 -9.41 -6.66 10.75
N THR A 45 -9.58 -7.06 9.49
CA THR A 45 -8.52 -7.02 8.50
C THR A 45 -9.01 -6.30 7.25
N LEU A 46 -8.27 -5.29 6.81
CA LEU A 46 -8.41 -4.71 5.47
C LEU A 46 -7.24 -5.20 4.62
N ILE A 47 -7.56 -5.77 3.47
CA ILE A 47 -6.61 -6.30 2.49
C ILE A 47 -6.71 -5.48 1.21
N ILE A 48 -5.58 -5.02 0.69
CA ILE A 48 -5.46 -4.34 -0.60
C ILE A 48 -4.68 -5.26 -1.53
N LYS A 49 -5.35 -5.77 -2.56
CA LYS A 49 -4.75 -6.66 -3.57
C LYS A 49 -4.12 -5.87 -4.69
N ASN A 50 -2.97 -6.33 -5.19
CA ASN A 50 -2.26 -5.68 -6.30
C ASN A 50 -2.03 -4.19 -6.05
N ALA A 51 -1.48 -3.86 -4.87
CA ALA A 51 -1.24 -2.48 -4.47
C ALA A 51 -0.43 -1.71 -5.52
N LYS A 52 -0.72 -0.44 -5.69
CA LYS A 52 -0.08 0.49 -6.63
C LYS A 52 0.29 1.77 -5.89
N VAL A 53 1.14 2.61 -6.47
CA VAL A 53 1.47 3.93 -5.89
C VAL A 53 0.20 4.77 -5.61
N THR A 54 -0.85 4.61 -6.41
CA THR A 54 -2.14 5.28 -6.17
C THR A 54 -2.86 4.83 -4.89
N ASP A 55 -2.46 3.70 -4.30
CA ASP A 55 -3.00 3.20 -3.02
C ASP A 55 -2.32 3.85 -1.81
N GLU A 56 -1.23 4.60 -1.99
CA GLU A 56 -0.69 5.47 -0.93
C GLU A 56 -1.78 6.38 -0.37
N GLY A 57 -1.72 6.64 0.94
CA GLY A 57 -2.70 7.46 1.63
C GLY A 57 -2.79 7.14 3.12
N LYS A 58 -3.62 7.93 3.82
CA LYS A 58 -3.89 7.75 5.24
C LYS A 58 -5.09 6.82 5.41
N TYR A 59 -4.83 5.63 5.93
CA TYR A 59 -5.85 4.65 6.28
C TYR A 59 -6.30 4.84 7.72
N ARG A 60 -7.61 4.74 7.95
CA ARG A 60 -8.20 4.87 9.27
C ARG A 60 -9.28 3.83 9.48
N VAL A 61 -9.26 3.22 10.66
CA VAL A 61 -10.31 2.33 11.16
C VAL A 61 -10.99 2.98 12.34
N SER A 62 -12.32 3.06 12.28
CA SER A 62 -13.16 3.61 13.35
C SER A 62 -14.10 2.54 13.86
N ALA A 63 -14.29 2.51 15.18
CA ALA A 63 -15.19 1.61 15.88
C ALA A 63 -16.15 2.42 16.75
N GLU A 64 -17.45 2.27 16.49
CA GLU A 64 -18.48 3.05 17.16
C GLU A 64 -19.56 2.14 17.77
N ASN A 65 -19.93 2.39 19.02
CA ASN A 65 -21.08 1.80 19.67
C ASN A 65 -21.85 2.87 20.47
N PRO A 66 -23.02 2.56 21.06
CA PRO A 66 -23.79 3.54 21.84
C PRO A 66 -23.07 4.15 23.05
N LEU A 67 -21.95 3.56 23.49
CA LEU A 67 -21.18 4.01 24.65
C LEU A 67 -19.95 4.83 24.26
N GLY A 68 -19.56 4.85 22.98
CA GLY A 68 -18.42 5.63 22.54
C GLY A 68 -17.93 5.33 21.12
N HIS A 69 -16.87 6.04 20.77
CA HIS A 69 -16.19 5.97 19.48
C HIS A 69 -14.68 5.93 19.72
N VAL A 70 -13.98 5.02 19.05
CA VAL A 70 -12.50 5.00 19.00
C VAL A 70 -12.03 4.83 17.56
N GLU A 71 -10.83 5.34 17.26
CA GLU A 71 -10.23 5.25 15.95
C GLU A 71 -8.72 5.02 16.00
N SER A 72 -8.19 4.41 14.94
CA SER A 72 -6.75 4.22 14.72
C SER A 72 -6.39 4.57 13.28
N THR A 73 -5.22 5.15 13.07
CA THR A 73 -4.76 5.65 11.76
C THR A 73 -3.37 5.15 11.43
N ALA A 74 -3.12 4.85 10.15
CA ALA A 74 -1.81 4.50 9.61
C ALA A 74 -1.57 5.21 8.26
N GLN A 75 -0.34 5.65 8.00
CA GLN A 75 0.07 6.18 6.70
C GLN A 75 0.68 5.05 5.87
N LEU A 76 0.14 4.82 4.68
CA LEU A 76 0.73 3.92 3.69
C LEU A 76 1.61 4.72 2.73
N THR A 77 2.84 4.25 2.53
CA THR A 77 3.80 4.74 1.55
C THR A 77 4.31 3.54 0.76
N ILE A 78 4.21 3.60 -0.57
CA ILE A 78 4.57 2.54 -1.52
C ILE A 78 5.76 3.06 -2.30
N LEU A 79 6.91 2.43 -2.06
CA LEU A 79 8.14 2.77 -2.76
C LEU A 79 8.30 1.84 -3.95
N GLU A 80 8.37 2.39 -5.16
CA GLU A 80 8.76 1.61 -6.33
C GLU A 80 10.27 1.43 -6.34
N HIS A 81 10.71 0.19 -6.53
CA HIS A 81 12.13 -0.08 -6.74
C HIS A 81 12.54 0.48 -8.12
N PRO A 82 13.59 1.30 -8.21
CA PRO A 82 14.09 1.74 -9.50
C PRO A 82 14.56 0.52 -10.28
N VAL A 83 13.95 0.28 -11.44
CA VAL A 83 14.37 -0.76 -12.35
C VAL A 83 15.35 -0.16 -13.35
N VAL A 84 16.53 -0.76 -13.47
CA VAL A 84 17.45 -0.42 -14.55
C VAL A 84 16.82 -0.94 -15.85
N ASP A 85 16.31 -0.03 -16.67
CA ASP A 85 15.58 -0.35 -17.91
C ASP A 85 16.44 -1.17 -18.87
N GLN A 86 17.75 -0.88 -18.95
CA GLN A 86 18.72 -1.68 -19.69
C GLN A 86 20.09 -1.69 -18.98
N PRO A 87 20.68 -2.88 -18.73
CA PRO A 87 22.09 -2.96 -18.37
C PRO A 87 22.94 -2.45 -19.53
N PHE A 88 24.07 -1.83 -19.24
CA PHE A 88 25.01 -1.42 -20.28
C PHE A 88 25.47 -2.66 -21.06
N GLY A 89 25.43 -2.60 -22.39
CA GLY A 89 26.11 -3.57 -23.24
C GLY A 89 27.62 -3.33 -23.26
N ASP A 90 28.40 -4.30 -23.72
CA ASP A 90 29.85 -4.14 -23.90
C ASP A 90 30.16 -3.05 -24.93
N ILE A 91 31.04 -2.11 -24.57
CA ILE A 91 31.45 -1.00 -25.44
C ILE A 91 32.88 -1.25 -25.92
N THR A 92 33.08 -1.30 -27.24
CA THR A 92 34.40 -1.34 -27.89
C THR A 92 34.62 -0.03 -28.65
N GLN A 93 35.70 0.71 -28.35
CA GLN A 93 36.04 1.96 -29.03
C GLN A 93 37.54 2.14 -29.28
N PRO A 94 37.94 2.94 -30.30
CA PRO A 94 39.34 3.24 -30.59
C PRO A 94 40.01 4.05 -29.47
N ILE A 95 41.31 3.81 -29.27
CA ILE A 95 42.15 4.55 -28.32
C ILE A 95 42.10 6.05 -28.64
N GLY A 96 41.76 6.87 -27.64
CA GLY A 96 41.68 8.33 -27.76
C GLY A 96 40.26 8.90 -27.95
N SER A 97 39.22 8.06 -27.88
CA SER A 97 37.82 8.50 -27.92
C SER A 97 37.28 8.73 -26.50
N ASP A 98 36.53 9.81 -26.30
CA ASP A 98 35.76 10.04 -25.08
C ASP A 98 34.50 9.15 -25.06
N VAL A 99 34.29 8.40 -23.99
CA VAL A 99 33.11 7.55 -23.78
C VAL A 99 32.23 8.15 -22.68
N THR A 100 30.95 8.37 -22.98
CA THR A 100 29.94 8.73 -21.98
C THR A 100 28.92 7.60 -21.80
N LEU A 101 28.90 7.00 -20.61
CA LEU A 101 27.86 6.04 -20.22
C LEU A 101 26.62 6.82 -19.73
N THR A 102 25.52 6.75 -20.48
CA THR A 102 24.24 7.31 -20.03
C THR A 102 23.29 6.17 -19.71
N CYS A 103 22.97 5.98 -18.42
CA CYS A 103 21.89 5.09 -18.01
C CYS A 103 20.65 5.93 -17.72
N LYS A 104 19.52 5.55 -18.32
CA LYS A 104 18.22 6.11 -17.96
C LYS A 104 17.66 5.32 -16.78
N VAL A 105 17.80 5.88 -15.59
CA VAL A 105 17.07 5.37 -14.41
C VAL A 105 15.63 5.84 -14.55
N ILE A 106 14.69 4.90 -14.67
CA ILE A 106 13.27 5.22 -14.64
C ILE A 106 12.82 5.09 -13.18
N GLY A 107 12.56 6.23 -12.54
CA GLY A 107 11.76 6.29 -11.32
C GLY A 107 10.30 6.40 -11.73
N GLY A 108 9.45 5.57 -11.13
CA GLY A 108 8.00 5.56 -11.36
C GLY A 108 7.30 6.76 -10.74
#